data_AF-A0A8J4YB11-F1
#
_entry.id   AF-A0A8J4YB11-F1
#
_cell.length_a   1.000
_cell.length_b   1.000
_cell.length_c   1.000
_cell.angle_alpha   90.00
_cell.angle_beta   90.00
_cell.angle_gamma   90.00
#
_symmetry.space_group_name_H-M   'P 1'
#
loop_
_entity.id
_entity.type
_entity.pdbx_description
1 polymer ?
#
loop_
_entity_poly.entity_id
_entity_poly.type
_entity_poly.pdbx_seq_one_letter_code
_entity_poly.pdbx_strand_id
1 'polypeptide(L)'
;MLIHDHVANLPASHPFKEMFKALCPGQDITKGLMLQVTENAPDPRTIKTHMPLSLLPPTLLDTCKVVCVARNPKDTVVSYFKQCQMKKAIDFQGSLETFVQYFVEDELIYGPYWLFLKEVWEKRHHPNLHLLHFEDLKSDVMTELQRLNTFLGAGLSEDQLEGVAKYTSFSEMKARAEALEEKNAEERKGMKTFYRKGEVGSWKASLTPEMAAKMDQWTEDRVARIGDGFKFLLLKDLPTAGFELGTLSSPLQDANLCHRLPNNWGDGCLGGGGVVVVVVVVVVVVVVVVVVVVVVVVVVVVVMMVVVVVVVVAEVVVVVVAVMVVVVVGVVVVVVVVVVIVVVVVAVVVVVVMVVVVVVVMVVMVVVVVAVVVVVVVVVVVMAVVVVVVMVVVVVVVVMVVVVVMVAVMVLVVVGVVVGVIFRASKDSMAAVNRRYLIAPLQNIAGSQLPSEEEVLGLLICRIEVEKKSVREAANDVMKLSLSSD
;
A
#
# COMPACT_ATOMS: atom_id res chain seq x y z
N MET A 1 8.91 4.64 10.97
CA MET A 1 7.96 5.13 9.95
C MET A 1 6.57 4.80 10.43
N LEU A 2 5.73 5.80 10.73
CA LEU A 2 4.38 5.54 11.22
C LEU A 2 3.58 4.86 10.08
N ILE A 3 2.65 3.96 10.43
CA ILE A 3 1.81 3.26 9.44
C ILE A 3 1.09 4.27 8.52
N HIS A 4 0.77 5.45 9.04
CA HIS A 4 0.21 6.57 8.27
C HIS A 4 1.10 7.02 7.11
N ASP A 5 2.40 7.19 7.31
CA ASP A 5 3.34 7.60 6.26
C ASP A 5 3.49 6.50 5.20
N HIS A 6 3.47 5.24 5.63
CA HIS A 6 3.52 4.12 4.71
C HIS A 6 2.30 4.10 3.77
N VAL A 7 1.10 4.26 4.34
CA VAL A 7 -0.17 4.24 3.59
C VAL A 7 -0.31 5.47 2.69
N ALA A 8 0.12 6.65 3.15
CA ALA A 8 0.12 7.88 2.36
C ALA A 8 0.96 7.74 1.08
N ASN A 9 2.10 7.05 1.17
CA ASN A 9 3.04 6.85 0.06
C ASN A 9 2.67 5.70 -0.90
N LEU A 10 1.60 4.94 -0.65
CA LEU A 10 1.15 3.91 -1.59
C LEU A 10 0.65 4.56 -2.90
N PRO A 11 0.84 3.91 -4.07
CA PRO A 11 0.33 4.43 -5.35
C PRO A 11 -1.19 4.59 -5.32
N ALA A 12 -1.72 5.54 -6.10
CA ALA A 12 -3.16 5.85 -6.11
C ALA A 12 -4.05 4.67 -6.54
N SER A 13 -3.50 3.77 -7.36
CA SER A 13 -4.12 2.53 -7.83
C SER A 13 -3.98 1.37 -6.85
N HIS A 14 -3.35 1.57 -5.69
CA HIS A 14 -3.15 0.51 -4.71
C HIS A 14 -4.52 0.00 -4.22
N PRO A 15 -4.80 -1.32 -4.21
CA PRO A 15 -6.09 -1.90 -3.83
C PRO A 15 -6.58 -1.43 -2.46
N PHE A 16 -5.64 -1.19 -1.54
CA PHE A 16 -5.96 -0.62 -0.23
C PHE A 16 -6.53 0.81 -0.29
N LYS A 17 -6.00 1.67 -1.17
CA LYS A 17 -6.52 3.04 -1.38
C LYS A 17 -7.85 3.01 -2.14
N GLU A 18 -8.01 2.09 -3.08
CA GLU A 18 -9.28 1.84 -3.79
C GLU A 18 -10.37 1.38 -2.80
N MET A 19 -10.07 0.37 -1.98
CA MET A 19 -10.96 -0.12 -0.91
C MET A 19 -11.31 1.00 0.06
N PHE A 20 -10.33 1.81 0.48
CA PHE A 20 -10.58 2.95 1.36
C PHE A 20 -11.50 4.00 0.71
N LYS A 21 -11.28 4.37 -0.55
CA LYS A 21 -12.17 5.30 -1.27
C LYS A 21 -13.60 4.77 -1.39
N ALA A 22 -13.75 3.46 -1.58
CA ALA A 22 -15.06 2.82 -1.65
C ALA A 22 -15.77 2.83 -0.28
N LEU A 23 -15.04 2.61 0.81
CA LEU A 23 -15.57 2.59 2.17
C LEU A 23 -15.79 3.99 2.77
N CYS A 24 -14.99 4.97 2.37
CA CYS A 24 -14.94 6.31 2.95
C CYS A 24 -14.89 7.38 1.85
N PRO A 25 -15.95 7.52 1.03
CA PRO A 25 -15.94 8.40 -0.13
C PRO A 25 -15.72 9.86 0.27
N GLY A 26 -14.76 10.52 -0.40
CA GLY A 26 -14.41 11.92 -0.16
C GLY A 26 -13.60 12.18 1.11
N GLN A 27 -13.23 11.15 1.87
CA GLN A 27 -12.41 11.31 3.07
C GLN A 27 -10.90 11.16 2.79
N ASP A 28 -10.09 11.75 3.67
CA ASP A 28 -8.64 11.79 3.55
C ASP A 28 -8.00 10.71 4.43
N ILE A 29 -7.40 9.70 3.80
CA ILE A 29 -6.76 8.54 4.44
C ILE A 29 -5.68 8.92 5.47
N THR A 30 -5.09 10.11 5.34
CA THR A 30 -4.05 10.59 6.27
C THR A 30 -4.63 11.05 7.61
N LYS A 31 -5.92 11.40 7.66
CA LYS A 31 -6.61 11.92 8.85
C LYS A 31 -7.22 10.82 9.74
N GLY A 32 -6.50 9.71 9.92
CA GLY A 32 -6.95 8.61 10.78
C GLY A 32 -7.75 7.52 10.04
N LEU A 33 -7.08 6.78 9.15
CA LEU A 33 -7.61 5.63 8.41
C LEU A 33 -8.56 4.73 9.21
N MET A 34 -8.13 4.21 10.37
CA MET A 34 -8.93 3.25 11.14
C MET A 34 -10.18 3.89 11.75
N LEU A 35 -10.11 5.18 12.12
CA LEU A 35 -11.24 5.93 12.65
C LEU A 35 -12.29 6.14 11.55
N GLN A 36 -11.87 6.62 10.39
CA GLN A 36 -12.73 6.88 9.23
C GLN A 36 -13.43 5.63 8.71
N VAL A 37 -12.70 4.52 8.60
CA VAL A 37 -13.29 3.22 8.24
C VAL A 37 -14.31 2.77 9.28
N THR A 38 -14.06 3.04 10.56
CA THR A 38 -15.00 2.67 11.63
C THR A 38 -16.24 3.57 11.66
N GLU A 39 -16.10 4.86 11.36
CA GLU A 39 -17.22 5.82 11.30
C GLU A 39 -18.18 5.52 10.14
N ASN A 40 -17.65 5.08 9.00
CA ASN A 40 -18.45 4.74 7.82
C ASN A 40 -18.93 3.28 7.78
N ALA A 41 -18.51 2.44 8.72
CA ALA A 41 -18.94 1.04 8.76
C ALA A 41 -20.44 0.94 9.11
N PRO A 42 -21.21 0.08 8.42
CA PRO A 42 -22.62 -0.11 8.72
C PRO A 42 -22.81 -0.77 10.08
N ASP A 43 -23.94 -0.49 10.72
CA ASP A 43 -24.34 -1.18 11.95
C ASP A 43 -24.84 -2.62 11.65
N PRO A 44 -24.57 -3.59 12.53
CA PRO A 44 -23.78 -3.47 13.75
C PRO A 44 -22.27 -3.43 13.47
N ARG A 45 -21.59 -2.40 13.99
CA ARG A 45 -20.15 -2.21 13.79
C ARG A 45 -19.34 -3.20 14.63
N THR A 46 -18.40 -3.89 13.98
CA THR A 46 -17.42 -4.76 14.63
C THR A 46 -16.04 -4.13 14.57
N ILE A 47 -15.48 -3.78 15.73
CA ILE A 47 -14.22 -3.05 15.84
C ILE A 47 -13.15 -3.96 16.45
N LYS A 48 -12.01 -4.07 15.78
CA LYS A 48 -10.83 -4.75 16.30
C LYS A 48 -9.83 -3.74 16.85
N THR A 49 -9.36 -3.95 18.08
CA THR A 49 -8.28 -3.15 18.68
C THR A 49 -7.37 -4.01 19.56
N HIS A 50 -6.13 -3.56 19.74
CA HIS A 50 -5.19 -4.08 20.73
C HIS A 50 -4.89 -3.05 21.84
N MET A 51 -5.64 -1.95 21.87
CA MET A 51 -5.50 -0.94 22.92
C MET A 51 -6.05 -1.47 24.26
N PRO A 52 -5.41 -1.15 25.40
CA PRO A 52 -5.97 -1.39 26.73
C PRO A 52 -7.26 -0.60 26.94
N LEU A 53 -8.10 -1.05 27.89
CA LEU A 53 -9.39 -0.42 28.18
C LEU A 53 -9.23 1.02 28.65
N SER A 54 -8.14 1.34 29.33
CA SER A 54 -7.77 2.68 29.80
C SER A 54 -7.51 3.69 28.69
N LEU A 55 -7.16 3.22 27.47
CA LEU A 55 -6.97 4.07 26.29
C LEU A 55 -8.20 4.11 25.37
N LEU A 56 -9.26 3.39 25.73
CA LEU A 56 -10.55 3.42 25.04
C LEU A 56 -11.54 4.32 25.81
N PRO A 57 -12.67 4.71 25.19
CA PRO A 57 -13.67 5.51 25.88
C PRO A 57 -14.05 4.86 27.23
N PRO A 58 -14.08 5.60 28.35
CA PRO A 58 -14.34 5.03 29.67
C PRO A 58 -15.74 4.40 29.76
N THR A 59 -16.68 4.88 28.95
CA THR A 59 -18.06 4.38 28.83
C THR A 59 -18.21 3.22 27.84
N LEU A 60 -17.10 2.67 27.30
CA LEU A 60 -17.15 1.62 26.26
C LEU A 60 -18.04 0.44 26.66
N LEU A 61 -17.91 -0.03 27.91
CA LEU A 61 -18.68 -1.17 28.40
C LEU A 61 -20.13 -0.82 28.73
N ASP A 62 -20.49 0.46 28.84
CA ASP A 62 -21.87 0.89 29.02
C ASP A 62 -22.65 0.79 27.70
N THR A 63 -21.95 0.95 26.56
CA THR A 63 -22.58 1.05 25.24
C THR A 63 -22.30 -0.13 24.31
N CYS A 64 -21.21 -0.88 24.53
CA CYS A 64 -20.72 -1.89 23.59
C CYS A 64 -20.33 -3.19 24.29
N LYS A 65 -20.52 -4.31 23.59
CA LYS A 65 -19.98 -5.61 23.99
C LYS A 65 -18.51 -5.72 23.55
N VAL A 66 -17.64 -6.14 24.46
CA VAL A 66 -16.21 -6.33 24.24
C VAL A 66 -15.85 -7.80 24.43
N VAL A 67 -15.21 -8.39 23.43
CA VAL A 67 -14.62 -9.74 23.52
C VAL A 67 -13.11 -9.57 23.61
N CYS A 68 -12.52 -9.99 24.72
CA CYS A 68 -11.06 -9.97 24.91
C CYS A 68 -10.51 -11.39 24.85
N VAL A 69 -9.40 -11.58 24.13
CA VAL A 69 -8.71 -12.86 24.02
C VAL A 69 -7.38 -12.78 24.77
N ALA A 70 -7.27 -13.57 25.84
CA ALA A 70 -6.01 -13.82 26.54
C ALA A 70 -5.34 -15.09 26.02
N ARG A 71 -4.02 -15.18 26.17
CA ARG A 71 -3.20 -16.31 25.70
C ARG A 71 -1.93 -16.40 26.51
N ASN A 72 -1.37 -17.58 26.72
CA ASN A 72 -0.07 -17.76 27.37
C ASN A 72 0.99 -16.76 26.83
N PRO A 73 1.68 -15.99 27.69
CA PRO A 73 2.64 -14.98 27.26
C PRO A 73 3.82 -15.56 26.48
N LYS A 74 4.25 -16.80 26.77
CA LYS A 74 5.35 -17.47 26.05
C LYS A 74 4.99 -17.78 24.61
N ASP A 75 3.78 -18.27 24.35
CA ASP A 75 3.30 -18.45 22.97
C ASP A 75 3.04 -17.09 22.30
N THR A 76 2.58 -16.11 23.07
CA THR A 76 2.34 -14.75 22.58
C THR A 76 3.61 -14.10 22.09
N VAL A 77 4.72 -14.11 22.86
CA VAL A 77 5.99 -13.50 22.44
C VAL A 77 6.56 -14.16 21.19
N VAL A 78 6.47 -15.49 21.07
CA VAL A 78 6.93 -16.21 19.88
C VAL A 78 6.08 -15.84 18.66
N SER A 79 4.76 -15.74 18.83
CA SER A 79 3.86 -15.31 17.77
C SER A 79 4.10 -13.85 17.38
N TYR A 80 4.35 -12.97 18.35
CA TYR A 80 4.57 -11.55 18.15
C TYR A 80 5.90 -11.29 17.44
N PHE A 81 6.98 -11.95 17.88
CA PHE A 81 8.27 -11.95 17.21
C PHE A 81 8.14 -12.30 15.73
N LYS A 82 7.47 -13.43 15.42
CA LYS A 82 7.25 -13.83 14.03
C LYS A 82 6.40 -12.82 13.28
N GLN A 83 5.39 -12.23 13.89
CA GLN A 83 4.60 -11.17 13.25
C GLN A 83 5.43 -9.94 12.91
N CYS A 84 6.33 -9.50 13.80
CA CYS A 84 7.23 -8.37 13.57
C CYS A 84 8.28 -8.66 12.49
N GLN A 85 8.73 -9.91 12.35
CA GLN A 85 9.59 -10.34 11.23
C GLN A 85 8.83 -10.39 9.89
N MET A 86 7.51 -10.54 9.90
CA MET A 86 6.70 -10.70 8.67
C MET A 86 6.21 -9.37 8.11
N LYS A 87 5.85 -8.42 8.98
CA LYS A 87 5.27 -7.14 8.56
C LYS A 87 6.35 -6.22 8.05
N LYS A 88 6.37 -5.91 6.75
CA LYS A 88 7.32 -4.94 6.13
C LYS A 88 7.38 -3.59 6.85
N ALA A 89 6.26 -3.13 7.43
CA ALA A 89 6.19 -1.86 8.17
C ALA A 89 6.96 -1.88 9.51
N ILE A 90 7.28 -3.07 10.05
CA ILE A 90 8.05 -3.26 11.28
C ILE A 90 9.43 -3.83 10.96
N ASP A 91 9.45 -4.92 10.18
CA ASP A 91 10.63 -5.62 9.66
C ASP A 91 11.73 -5.83 10.71
N PHE A 92 11.37 -6.44 11.84
CA PHE A 92 12.30 -6.63 12.94
C PHE A 92 13.42 -7.61 12.58
N GLN A 93 14.67 -7.12 12.60
CA GLN A 93 15.87 -7.90 12.22
C GLN A 93 16.63 -8.52 13.41
N GLY A 94 16.16 -8.32 14.65
CA GLY A 94 16.82 -8.86 15.84
C GLY A 94 16.56 -10.34 16.11
N SER A 95 17.24 -10.89 17.13
CA SER A 95 17.05 -12.28 17.57
C SER A 95 15.77 -12.44 18.41
N LEU A 96 15.31 -13.68 18.57
CA LEU A 96 14.19 -13.99 19.48
C LEU A 96 14.56 -13.65 20.93
N GLU A 97 15.82 -13.80 21.33
CA GLU A 97 16.31 -13.45 22.66
C GLU A 97 16.12 -11.96 22.96
N THR A 98 16.59 -11.11 22.05
CA THR A 98 16.42 -9.66 22.15
C THR A 98 14.94 -9.29 22.17
N PHE A 99 14.11 -9.96 21.38
CA PHE A 99 12.68 -9.71 21.38
C PHE A 99 12.01 -10.13 22.70
N VAL A 100 12.45 -11.24 23.31
CA VAL A 100 12.01 -11.66 24.65
C VAL A 100 12.43 -10.62 25.69
N GLN A 101 13.64 -10.07 25.60
CA GLN A 101 14.09 -8.95 26.46
C GLN A 101 13.12 -7.77 26.38
N TYR A 102 12.85 -7.26 25.18
CA TYR A 102 11.92 -6.14 25.00
C TYR A 102 10.50 -6.46 25.48
N PHE A 103 10.05 -7.70 25.33
CA PHE A 103 8.73 -8.13 25.81
C PHE A 103 8.63 -8.08 27.34
N VAL A 104 9.65 -8.56 28.06
CA VAL A 104 9.63 -8.58 29.53
C VAL A 104 9.91 -7.21 30.15
N GLU A 105 10.63 -6.34 29.44
CA GLU A 105 10.90 -4.95 29.85
C GLU A 105 9.77 -3.99 29.47
N ASP A 106 8.69 -4.51 28.87
CA ASP A 106 7.52 -3.74 28.44
C ASP A 106 7.84 -2.67 27.37
N GLU A 107 8.86 -2.89 26.54
CA GLU A 107 9.34 -1.98 25.48
C GLU A 107 8.68 -2.22 24.11
N LEU A 108 7.70 -3.12 24.04
CA LEU A 108 6.98 -3.44 22.81
C LEU A 108 5.64 -2.68 22.71
N ILE A 109 5.21 -2.43 21.47
CA ILE A 109 3.95 -1.76 21.17
C ILE A 109 2.78 -2.55 21.78
N TYR A 110 1.82 -1.83 22.38
CA TYR A 110 0.68 -2.38 23.13
C TYR A 110 1.03 -3.03 24.47
N GLY A 111 2.30 -3.00 24.90
CA GLY A 111 2.67 -3.27 26.28
C GLY A 111 2.26 -2.13 27.22
N PRO A 112 2.31 -2.33 28.56
CA PRO A 112 2.76 -3.55 29.26
C PRO A 112 1.72 -4.70 29.22
N TYR A 113 2.17 -5.92 28.91
CA TYR A 113 1.29 -7.08 28.68
C TYR A 113 0.41 -7.42 29.89
N TRP A 114 1.00 -7.48 31.07
CA TRP A 114 0.26 -7.84 32.29
C TRP A 114 -0.67 -6.73 32.78
N LEU A 115 -0.36 -5.45 32.52
CA LEU A 115 -1.26 -4.36 32.84
C LEU A 115 -2.49 -4.37 31.93
N PHE A 116 -2.30 -4.64 30.63
CA PHE A 116 -3.43 -4.86 29.71
C PHE A 116 -4.39 -5.93 30.23
N LEU A 117 -3.86 -7.10 30.61
CA LEU A 117 -4.70 -8.18 31.13
C LEU A 117 -5.31 -7.86 32.49
N LYS A 118 -4.62 -7.10 33.35
CA LYS A 118 -5.16 -6.64 34.64
C LYS A 118 -6.44 -5.84 34.46
N GLU A 119 -6.45 -4.86 33.56
CA GLU A 119 -7.64 -4.03 33.32
C GLU A 119 -8.85 -4.84 32.86
N VAL A 120 -8.62 -5.80 31.96
CA VAL A 120 -9.65 -6.71 31.47
C VAL A 120 -10.10 -7.64 32.60
N TRP A 121 -9.16 -8.16 33.38
CA TRP A 121 -9.43 -9.04 34.50
C TRP A 121 -10.29 -8.37 35.57
N GLU A 122 -9.98 -7.15 35.96
CA GLU A 122 -10.76 -6.39 36.95
C GLU A 122 -12.22 -6.21 36.51
N LYS A 123 -12.47 -6.11 35.19
CA LYS A 123 -13.81 -5.93 34.63
C LYS A 123 -14.46 -7.23 34.13
N ARG A 124 -13.84 -8.41 34.33
CA ARG A 124 -14.27 -9.70 33.75
C ARG A 124 -15.71 -10.14 34.08
N HIS A 125 -16.29 -9.60 35.15
CA HIS A 125 -17.66 -9.88 35.56
C HIS A 125 -18.68 -8.86 34.99
N HIS A 126 -18.22 -7.86 34.26
CA HIS A 126 -19.09 -6.89 33.61
C HIS A 126 -19.91 -7.59 32.51
N PRO A 127 -21.25 -7.37 32.43
CA PRO A 127 -22.12 -8.10 31.49
C PRO A 127 -21.77 -7.90 30.01
N ASN A 128 -21.11 -6.79 29.69
CA ASN A 128 -20.64 -6.45 28.34
C ASN A 128 -19.15 -6.78 28.09
N LEU A 129 -18.49 -7.53 28.96
CA LEU A 129 -17.12 -7.99 28.73
C LEU A 129 -17.06 -9.52 28.75
N HIS A 130 -16.56 -10.11 27.68
CA HIS A 130 -16.31 -11.54 27.56
C HIS A 130 -14.82 -11.82 27.47
N LEU A 131 -14.24 -12.41 28.51
CA LEU A 131 -12.85 -12.86 28.52
C LEU A 131 -12.78 -14.32 28.05
N LEU A 132 -12.10 -14.53 26.92
CA LEU A 132 -11.84 -15.82 26.31
C LEU A 132 -10.33 -16.13 26.40
N HIS A 133 -9.98 -17.39 26.68
CA HIS A 133 -8.60 -17.86 26.60
C HIS A 133 -8.39 -18.62 25.30
N PHE A 134 -7.31 -18.32 24.60
CA PHE A 134 -6.95 -19.02 23.36
C PHE A 134 -6.78 -20.53 23.59
N GLU A 135 -6.26 -20.91 24.75
CA GLU A 135 -6.08 -22.29 25.17
C GLU A 135 -7.43 -23.02 25.32
N ASP A 136 -8.42 -22.38 25.95
CA ASP A 136 -9.76 -22.94 26.10
C ASP A 136 -10.43 -23.10 24.74
N LEU A 137 -10.34 -22.08 23.87
CA LEU A 137 -10.84 -22.13 22.49
C LEU A 137 -10.19 -23.25 21.67
N LYS A 138 -8.92 -23.58 21.94
CA LYS A 138 -8.22 -24.68 21.26
C LYS A 138 -8.58 -26.05 21.82
N SER A 139 -8.89 -26.13 23.11
CA SER A 139 -9.24 -27.38 23.80
C SER A 139 -10.69 -27.81 23.53
N ASP A 140 -11.63 -26.85 23.53
CA ASP A 140 -13.05 -27.09 23.32
C ASP A 140 -13.68 -25.88 22.59
N VAL A 141 -13.60 -25.91 21.26
CA VAL A 141 -14.13 -24.85 20.40
C VAL A 141 -15.63 -24.68 20.59
N MET A 142 -16.38 -25.77 20.72
CA MET A 142 -17.84 -25.73 20.72
C MET A 142 -18.38 -25.10 21.99
N THR A 143 -17.82 -25.43 23.16
CA THR A 143 -18.19 -24.80 24.42
C THR A 143 -17.90 -23.30 24.39
N GLU A 144 -16.73 -22.87 23.90
CA GLU A 144 -16.42 -21.45 23.80
C GLU A 144 -17.32 -20.71 22.79
N LEU A 145 -17.67 -21.33 21.66
CA LEU A 145 -18.62 -20.76 20.70
C LEU A 145 -20.04 -20.64 21.27
N GLN A 146 -20.50 -21.60 22.07
CA GLN A 146 -21.80 -21.52 22.76
C GLN A 146 -21.83 -20.39 23.78
N ARG A 147 -20.74 -20.23 24.57
CA ARG A 147 -20.58 -19.12 25.51
C ARG A 147 -20.58 -17.77 24.78
N LEU A 148 -19.89 -17.67 23.65
CA LEU A 148 -19.85 -16.47 22.83
C LEU A 148 -21.21 -16.16 22.18
N ASN A 149 -21.92 -17.18 21.66
CA ASN A 149 -23.27 -17.05 21.11
C ASN A 149 -24.24 -16.46 22.14
N THR A 150 -24.17 -16.97 23.38
CA THR A 150 -24.96 -16.48 24.52
C THR A 150 -24.61 -15.04 24.87
N PHE A 151 -23.32 -14.73 24.98
CA PHE A 151 -22.85 -13.38 25.31
C PHE A 151 -23.26 -12.36 24.24
N LEU A 152 -23.10 -12.68 22.96
CA LEU A 152 -23.47 -11.81 21.85
C LEU A 152 -24.99 -11.71 21.69
N GLY A 153 -25.75 -12.72 22.15
CA GLY A 153 -27.19 -12.81 21.93
C GLY A 153 -27.51 -13.11 20.47
N ALA A 154 -26.65 -13.88 19.79
CA ALA A 154 -26.78 -14.11 18.35
C ALA A 154 -27.83 -15.18 18.00
N GLY A 155 -28.22 -16.02 18.96
CA GLY A 155 -29.32 -16.98 18.79
C GLY A 155 -29.04 -18.08 17.76
N LEU A 156 -27.76 -18.41 17.53
CA LEU A 156 -27.38 -19.46 16.57
C LEU A 156 -27.72 -20.85 17.12
N SER A 157 -28.17 -21.75 16.23
CA SER A 157 -28.36 -23.17 16.54
C SER A 157 -27.03 -23.93 16.63
N GLU A 158 -27.05 -25.14 17.19
CA GLU A 158 -25.87 -26.00 17.29
C GLU A 158 -25.25 -26.27 15.90
N ASP A 159 -26.04 -26.67 14.91
CA ASP A 159 -25.60 -26.88 13.51
C ASP A 159 -24.93 -25.62 12.92
N GLN A 160 -25.46 -24.43 13.22
CA GLN A 160 -24.86 -23.18 12.77
C GLN A 160 -23.53 -22.91 13.47
N LEU A 161 -23.42 -23.23 14.76
CA LEU A 161 -22.17 -23.13 15.51
C LEU A 161 -21.12 -24.12 15.01
N GLU A 162 -21.50 -25.33 14.62
CA GLU A 162 -20.60 -26.28 13.95
C GLU A 162 -20.09 -25.73 12.61
N GLY A 163 -21.00 -25.11 11.84
CA GLY A 163 -20.66 -24.38 10.62
C GLY A 163 -19.63 -23.27 10.89
N VAL A 164 -19.84 -22.47 11.94
CA VAL A 164 -18.89 -21.45 12.39
C VAL A 164 -17.57 -22.09 12.80
N ALA A 165 -17.56 -23.14 13.62
CA ALA A 165 -16.36 -23.84 14.08
C ALA A 165 -15.52 -24.34 12.92
N LYS A 166 -16.16 -24.95 11.91
CA LYS A 166 -15.51 -25.37 10.68
C LYS A 166 -14.96 -24.17 9.92
N TYR A 167 -15.77 -23.15 9.70
CA TYR A 167 -15.38 -21.93 8.99
C TYR A 167 -14.23 -21.20 9.67
N THR A 168 -14.12 -21.23 11.00
CA THR A 168 -13.05 -20.62 11.78
C THR A 168 -11.95 -21.60 12.17
N SER A 169 -11.94 -22.81 11.60
CA SER A 169 -10.86 -23.77 11.83
C SER A 169 -9.55 -23.23 11.27
N PHE A 170 -8.43 -23.62 11.88
CA PHE A 170 -7.10 -23.12 11.46
C PHE A 170 -6.79 -23.44 10.00
N SER A 171 -7.11 -24.64 9.53
CA SER A 171 -6.92 -25.08 8.15
C SER A 171 -7.72 -24.23 7.17
N GLU A 172 -9.01 -24.00 7.42
CA GLU A 172 -9.89 -23.20 6.56
C GLU A 172 -9.46 -21.73 6.54
N MET A 173 -9.16 -21.15 7.70
CA MET A 173 -8.67 -19.78 7.78
C MET A 173 -7.34 -19.59 7.03
N LYS A 174 -6.39 -20.53 7.20
CA LYS A 174 -5.10 -20.50 6.53
C LYS A 174 -5.24 -20.65 5.02
N ALA A 175 -6.02 -21.62 4.55
CA ALA A 175 -6.27 -21.83 3.13
C ALA A 175 -6.89 -20.60 2.47
N ARG A 176 -7.89 -19.98 3.10
CA ARG A 176 -8.50 -18.74 2.58
C ARG A 176 -7.53 -17.56 2.56
N ALA A 177 -6.67 -17.46 3.57
CA ALA A 177 -5.65 -16.43 3.60
C ALA A 177 -4.62 -16.61 2.49
N GLU A 178 -4.13 -17.84 2.29
CA GLU A 178 -3.18 -18.18 1.22
C GLU A 178 -3.79 -17.94 -0.17
N ALA A 179 -5.07 -18.29 -0.38
CA ALA A 179 -5.79 -18.00 -1.62
C ALA A 179 -5.94 -16.48 -1.89
N LEU A 180 -6.08 -15.65 -0.84
CA LEU A 180 -6.10 -14.19 -0.98
C LEU A 180 -4.69 -13.62 -1.24
N GLU A 181 -3.65 -14.27 -0.72
CA GLU A 181 -2.25 -13.90 -0.98
C GLU A 181 -1.85 -14.18 -2.42
N GLU A 182 -2.27 -15.32 -2.98
CA GLU A 182 -2.04 -15.69 -4.38
C GLU A 182 -2.68 -14.69 -5.36
N LYS A 183 -3.89 -14.20 -5.05
CA LYS A 183 -4.55 -13.15 -5.84
C LYS A 183 -3.82 -11.79 -5.82
N ASN A 184 -2.98 -11.53 -4.82
CA ASN A 184 -2.24 -10.28 -4.64
C ASN A 184 -0.72 -10.50 -4.71
N ALA A 185 -0.28 -11.50 -5.49
CA ALA A 185 1.09 -12.04 -5.48
C ALA A 185 2.20 -11.00 -5.73
N GLU A 186 1.96 -10.00 -6.59
CA GLU A 186 2.92 -8.92 -6.85
C GLU A 186 3.17 -8.03 -5.61
N GLU A 187 2.13 -7.77 -4.80
CA GLU A 187 2.21 -6.89 -3.62
C GLU A 187 2.75 -7.63 -2.38
N ARG A 188 2.53 -8.95 -2.31
CA ARG A 188 2.90 -9.79 -1.16
C ARG A 188 4.14 -10.66 -1.38
N LYS A 189 4.83 -10.51 -2.50
CA LYS A 189 6.09 -11.21 -2.81
C LYS A 189 7.07 -11.08 -1.62
N GLY A 190 7.37 -12.21 -0.98
CA GLY A 190 8.28 -12.32 0.16
C GLY A 190 7.67 -12.22 1.58
N MET A 191 6.36 -11.99 1.74
CA MET A 191 5.73 -12.03 3.07
C MET A 191 5.43 -13.46 3.50
N LYS A 192 5.87 -13.87 4.70
CA LYS A 192 5.50 -15.17 5.28
C LYS A 192 4.04 -15.11 5.76
N THR A 193 3.37 -16.26 5.79
CA THR A 193 1.93 -16.35 6.06
C THR A 193 1.57 -15.89 7.47
N PHE A 194 0.52 -15.06 7.59
CA PHE A 194 -0.01 -14.60 8.88
C PHE A 194 -0.47 -15.77 9.77
N TYR A 195 -1.00 -16.83 9.16
CA TYR A 195 -1.43 -18.06 9.82
C TYR A 195 -0.27 -19.06 9.92
N ARG A 196 0.46 -19.03 11.05
CA ARG A 196 1.68 -19.81 11.26
C ARG A 196 1.45 -21.27 11.65
N LYS A 197 1.02 -21.51 12.89
CA LYS A 197 0.82 -22.87 13.46
C LYS A 197 -0.56 -23.10 14.09
N GLY A 198 -1.13 -22.11 14.78
CA GLY A 198 -2.46 -22.25 15.40
C GLY A 198 -2.50 -23.25 16.57
N GLU A 199 -1.38 -23.40 17.27
CA GLU A 199 -1.17 -24.40 18.34
C GLU A 199 -0.88 -23.71 19.69
N VAL A 200 -1.15 -24.45 20.77
CA VAL A 200 -0.78 -24.14 22.16
C VAL A 200 0.52 -24.87 22.50
N GLY A 201 1.43 -24.23 23.24
CA GLY A 201 2.70 -24.82 23.67
C GLY A 201 3.81 -24.75 22.62
N SER A 202 3.61 -24.06 21.50
CA SER A 202 4.59 -23.94 20.41
C SER A 202 5.89 -23.25 20.84
N TRP A 203 5.83 -22.48 21.95
CA TRP A 203 6.96 -21.85 22.60
C TRP A 203 8.04 -22.84 23.04
N LYS A 204 7.68 -24.08 23.43
CA LYS A 204 8.63 -25.09 23.91
C LYS A 204 9.70 -25.47 22.87
N ALA A 205 9.33 -25.40 21.59
CA ALA A 205 10.24 -25.66 20.48
C ALA A 205 10.99 -24.42 19.98
N SER A 206 10.65 -23.23 20.49
CA SER A 206 11.16 -21.94 19.99
C SER A 206 12.05 -21.21 21.01
N LEU A 207 11.70 -21.28 22.30
CA LEU A 207 12.43 -20.63 23.39
C LEU A 207 13.49 -21.59 23.94
N THR A 208 14.67 -21.05 24.26
CA THR A 208 15.65 -21.78 25.07
C THR A 208 15.14 -21.93 26.52
N PRO A 209 15.66 -22.90 27.29
CA PRO A 209 15.31 -23.03 28.71
C PRO A 209 15.52 -21.74 29.50
N GLU A 210 16.60 -21.00 29.21
CA GLU A 210 16.89 -19.71 29.85
C GLU A 210 15.85 -18.64 29.51
N MET A 211 15.44 -18.50 28.24
CA MET A 211 14.38 -17.57 27.85
C MET A 211 13.04 -17.93 28.52
N ALA A 212 12.72 -19.23 28.56
CA ALA A 212 11.49 -19.70 29.17
C ALA A 212 11.47 -19.42 30.69
N ALA A 213 12.57 -19.71 31.39
CA ALA A 213 12.72 -19.45 32.82
C ALA A 213 12.65 -17.95 33.13
N LYS A 214 13.27 -17.11 32.30
CA LYS A 214 13.19 -15.65 32.42
C LYS A 214 11.74 -15.15 32.31
N MET A 215 10.97 -15.70 31.36
CA MET A 215 9.55 -15.36 31.23
C MET A 215 8.70 -15.88 32.39
N ASP A 216 9.05 -17.03 32.97
CA ASP A 216 8.38 -17.55 34.16
C ASP A 216 8.60 -16.62 35.36
N GLN A 217 9.85 -16.26 35.63
CA GLN A 217 10.19 -15.32 36.70
C GLN A 217 9.50 -13.97 36.52
N TRP A 218 9.57 -13.40 35.30
CA TRP A 218 8.87 -12.16 34.97
C TRP A 218 7.35 -12.28 35.20
N THR A 219 6.75 -13.41 34.79
CA THR A 219 5.32 -13.67 34.99
C THR A 219 4.97 -13.72 36.47
N GLU A 220 5.72 -14.49 37.26
CA GLU A 220 5.51 -14.61 38.71
C GLU A 220 5.63 -13.26 39.41
N ASP A 221 6.69 -12.51 39.11
CA ASP A 221 6.95 -11.19 39.69
C ASP A 221 5.85 -10.18 39.37
N ARG A 222 5.35 -10.17 38.13
CA ARG A 222 4.30 -9.23 37.68
C ARG A 222 2.94 -9.63 38.23
N VAL A 223 2.59 -10.91 38.19
CA VAL A 223 1.30 -11.43 38.68
C VAL A 223 1.18 -11.28 40.19
N ALA A 224 2.25 -11.55 40.96
CA ALA A 224 2.27 -11.37 42.41
C ALA A 224 1.96 -9.92 42.83
N ARG A 225 2.34 -8.94 42.01
CA ARG A 225 2.06 -7.51 42.26
C ARG A 225 0.62 -7.11 41.93
N ILE A 226 -0.12 -7.93 41.17
CA ILE A 226 -1.48 -7.64 40.72
C ILE A 226 -2.54 -8.20 41.68
N GLY A 227 -2.26 -9.35 42.32
CA GLY A 227 -3.10 -9.95 43.37
C GLY A 227 -3.47 -11.41 43.13
N ASP A 228 -3.77 -12.14 44.21
CA ASP A 228 -3.81 -13.62 44.25
C ASP A 228 -4.83 -14.28 43.29
N GLY A 229 -5.93 -13.60 42.98
CA GLY A 229 -6.95 -14.12 42.05
C GLY A 229 -6.51 -14.16 40.58
N PHE A 230 -5.50 -13.37 40.20
CA PHE A 230 -5.02 -13.25 38.82
C PHE A 230 -4.13 -14.45 38.41
N LYS A 231 -3.46 -15.09 39.39
CA LYS A 231 -2.48 -16.17 39.16
C LYS A 231 -3.10 -17.47 38.65
N PHE A 232 -4.28 -17.84 39.14
CA PHE A 232 -4.82 -19.19 38.93
C PHE A 232 -5.53 -19.42 37.59
N LEU A 233 -6.07 -18.38 36.95
CA LEU A 233 -6.90 -18.57 35.75
C LEU A 233 -6.13 -18.39 34.43
N LEU A 234 -5.07 -17.58 34.42
CA LEU A 234 -4.29 -17.24 33.23
C LEU A 234 -3.05 -18.13 33.01
N LEU A 235 -2.72 -18.98 33.99
CA LEU A 235 -1.47 -19.76 34.04
C LEU A 235 -1.74 -21.27 34.16
N LYS A 236 -2.73 -21.81 33.45
CA LYS A 236 -3.09 -23.25 33.49
C LYS A 236 -1.92 -24.20 33.15
N ASP A 237 -0.81 -23.71 32.59
CA ASP A 237 0.33 -24.51 32.10
C ASP A 237 1.68 -24.28 32.81
N LEU A 238 1.76 -23.47 33.88
CA LEU A 238 2.99 -23.40 34.67
C LEU A 238 3.08 -24.64 35.57
N PRO A 239 4.20 -25.40 35.56
CA PRO A 239 4.39 -26.44 36.55
C PRO A 239 4.32 -25.76 37.92
N THR A 240 3.33 -26.15 38.73
CA THR A 240 3.33 -25.84 40.16
C THR A 240 4.60 -26.44 40.74
N ALA A 241 5.65 -25.65 40.87
CA ALA A 241 6.78 -26.00 41.70
C ALA A 241 6.20 -26.25 43.10
N GLY A 242 6.24 -27.51 43.53
CA GLY A 242 5.76 -27.93 44.85
C GLY A 242 6.54 -27.19 45.92
N PHE A 243 5.92 -26.14 46.46
CA PHE A 243 6.36 -25.52 47.70
C PHE A 243 5.42 -26.05 48.79
N GLU A 244 5.84 -27.15 49.44
CA GLU A 244 5.20 -27.60 50.66
C GLU A 244 5.30 -26.48 51.70
N LEU A 245 4.15 -26.06 52.20
CA LEU A 245 4.02 -25.12 53.31
C LEU A 245 4.51 -25.85 54.58
N GLY A 246 5.83 -25.85 54.80
CA GLY A 246 6.45 -26.35 56.02
C GLY A 246 6.03 -25.48 57.20
N THR A 247 5.02 -25.94 57.93
CA THR A 247 4.58 -25.36 59.20
C THR A 247 5.73 -25.37 60.19
N LEU A 248 6.21 -24.18 60.54
CA LEU A 248 7.10 -23.97 61.67
C LEU A 248 6.32 -24.29 62.96
N SER A 249 6.58 -25.45 63.56
CA SER A 249 6.16 -25.74 64.94
C SER A 249 7.38 -26.07 65.79
N SER A 250 7.51 -25.32 66.87
CA SER A 250 8.50 -25.45 67.94
C SER A 250 8.46 -26.81 68.63
N PRO A 251 9.57 -27.30 69.21
CA PRO A 251 9.50 -28.36 70.21
C PRO A 251 9.57 -27.77 71.62
N LEU A 252 8.45 -27.86 72.34
CA LEU A 252 8.43 -27.96 73.80
C LEU A 252 7.95 -29.36 74.17
N GLN A 253 8.59 -29.91 75.20
CA GLN A 253 8.16 -31.04 76.03
C GLN A 253 8.19 -32.43 75.37
N ASP A 254 9.12 -33.27 75.86
CA ASP A 254 8.63 -34.29 76.78
C ASP A 254 9.70 -34.75 77.78
N ALA A 255 9.28 -34.75 79.03
CA ALA A 255 9.92 -35.38 80.16
C ALA A 255 9.30 -36.77 80.37
N ASN A 256 10.03 -37.60 81.12
CA ASN A 256 9.62 -38.89 81.68
C ASN A 256 9.85 -40.12 80.80
N LEU A 257 10.94 -40.84 81.10
CA LEU A 257 10.84 -42.29 81.29
C LEU A 257 11.93 -42.79 82.26
N CYS A 258 11.60 -42.81 83.55
CA CYS A 258 12.26 -43.66 84.53
C CYS A 258 11.66 -45.08 84.47
N HIS A 259 12.49 -46.10 84.28
CA HIS A 259 12.58 -47.30 85.13
C HIS A 259 13.38 -48.41 84.43
N ARG A 260 14.58 -48.73 84.97
CA ARG A 260 14.94 -50.06 85.48
C ARG A 260 16.43 -50.11 85.88
N LEU A 261 16.67 -50.32 87.17
CA LEU A 261 17.92 -50.86 87.75
C LEU A 261 17.98 -52.39 87.48
N PRO A 262 19.17 -53.03 87.51
CA PRO A 262 19.76 -53.47 88.79
C PRO A 262 21.30 -53.38 88.92
N ASN A 263 21.71 -52.95 90.12
CA ASN A 263 22.71 -53.50 91.04
C ASN A 263 24.23 -53.62 90.73
N ASN A 264 24.98 -52.87 91.55
CA ASN A 264 26.15 -53.23 92.39
C ASN A 264 27.61 -53.19 91.85
N TRP A 265 28.52 -53.03 92.84
CA TRP A 265 30.00 -53.06 92.84
C TRP A 265 30.66 -51.72 92.42
N GLY A 266 31.53 -51.04 93.17
CA GLY A 266 32.20 -51.22 94.46
C GLY A 266 33.38 -50.22 94.49
N ASP A 267 33.58 -49.53 95.61
CA ASP A 267 34.62 -48.52 95.83
C ASP A 267 36.06 -49.06 95.69
N GLY A 268 37.01 -48.21 95.26
CA GLY A 268 38.44 -48.51 95.40
C GLY A 268 39.46 -47.57 94.74
N CYS A 269 40.14 -46.78 95.59
CA CYS A 269 41.57 -46.45 95.55
C CYS A 269 42.10 -45.29 94.66
N LEU A 270 42.45 -44.19 95.33
CA LEU A 270 43.36 -43.12 94.91
C LEU A 270 44.84 -43.58 94.99
N GLY A 271 45.62 -43.34 93.93
CA GLY A 271 47.07 -43.53 93.90
C GLY A 271 47.78 -42.34 93.21
N GLY A 272 48.60 -41.61 93.98
CA GLY A 272 49.24 -40.33 93.64
C GLY A 272 50.43 -40.39 92.67
N GLY A 273 50.25 -41.00 91.50
CA GLY A 273 51.17 -40.88 90.35
C GLY A 273 50.61 -40.04 89.19
N GLY A 274 49.33 -39.68 89.24
CA GLY A 274 48.61 -39.02 88.14
C GLY A 274 48.84 -37.51 88.02
N VAL A 275 49.24 -36.81 89.08
CA VAL A 275 49.25 -35.33 89.08
C VAL A 275 50.32 -34.75 88.15
N VAL A 276 51.53 -35.34 88.13
CA VAL A 276 52.61 -34.84 87.25
C VAL A 276 52.33 -35.15 85.78
N VAL A 277 51.79 -36.34 85.48
CA VAL A 277 51.40 -36.72 84.12
C VAL A 277 50.23 -35.86 83.64
N VAL A 278 49.24 -35.58 84.49
CA VAL A 278 48.11 -34.70 84.17
C VAL A 278 48.58 -33.27 83.91
N VAL A 279 49.50 -32.72 84.71
CA VAL A 279 50.02 -31.35 84.49
C VAL A 279 50.81 -31.27 83.17
N VAL A 280 51.67 -32.23 82.87
CA VAL A 280 52.42 -32.25 81.60
C VAL A 280 51.48 -32.42 80.40
N VAL A 281 50.49 -33.30 80.48
CA VAL A 281 49.48 -33.48 79.42
C VAL A 281 48.67 -32.21 79.22
N VAL A 282 48.24 -31.54 80.29
CA VAL A 282 47.49 -30.28 80.19
C VAL A 282 48.33 -29.18 79.54
N VAL A 283 49.61 -29.03 79.91
CA VAL A 283 50.50 -28.04 79.28
C VAL A 283 50.71 -28.33 77.80
N VAL A 284 50.95 -29.59 77.43
CA VAL A 284 51.09 -29.99 76.02
C VAL A 284 49.80 -29.74 75.24
N VAL A 285 48.64 -30.06 75.80
CA VAL A 285 47.34 -29.80 75.17
C VAL A 285 47.12 -28.29 74.98
N VAL A 286 47.45 -27.46 75.97
CA VAL A 286 47.34 -26.00 75.86
C VAL A 286 48.26 -25.46 74.77
N VAL A 287 49.52 -25.91 74.71
CA VAL A 287 50.45 -25.50 73.66
C VAL A 287 49.96 -25.92 72.28
N VAL A 288 49.46 -27.15 72.13
CA VAL A 288 48.89 -27.63 70.86
C VAL A 288 47.67 -26.79 70.46
N VAL A 289 46.77 -26.48 71.39
CA VAL A 289 45.61 -25.63 71.14
C VAL A 289 46.04 -24.24 70.70
N VAL A 290 47.02 -23.63 71.36
CA VAL A 290 47.56 -22.31 70.97
C VAL A 290 48.16 -22.35 69.57
N VAL A 291 48.97 -23.37 69.25
CA VAL A 291 49.55 -23.55 67.91
C VAL A 291 48.46 -23.71 66.85
N VAL A 292 47.44 -24.54 67.12
CA VAL A 292 46.30 -24.72 66.21
C VAL A 292 45.56 -23.40 65.99
N VAL A 293 45.30 -22.63 67.05
CA VAL A 293 44.64 -21.32 66.95
C VAL A 293 45.48 -20.35 66.10
N VAL A 294 46.80 -20.28 66.33
CA VAL A 294 47.70 -19.44 65.53
C VAL A 294 47.68 -19.85 64.06
N VAL A 295 47.75 -21.15 63.76
CA VAL A 295 47.67 -21.66 62.39
C VAL A 295 46.34 -21.29 61.73
N VAL A 296 45.22 -21.46 62.44
CA VAL A 296 43.89 -21.09 61.93
C VAL A 296 43.84 -19.59 61.63
N VAL A 297 44.35 -18.73 62.52
CA VAL A 297 44.40 -17.28 62.31
C VAL A 297 45.22 -16.93 61.06
N VAL A 298 46.41 -17.54 60.90
CA VAL A 298 47.26 -17.33 59.72
C VAL A 298 46.53 -17.75 58.43
N VAL A 299 45.88 -18.92 58.44
CA VAL A 299 45.10 -19.41 57.29
C VAL A 299 43.98 -18.43 56.95
N VAL A 300 43.22 -17.95 57.94
CA VAL A 300 42.15 -16.97 57.73
C VAL A 300 42.69 -15.67 57.14
N VAL A 301 43.81 -15.15 57.63
CA VAL A 301 44.44 -13.94 57.09
C VAL A 301 44.88 -14.14 55.64
N VAL A 302 45.50 -15.27 55.31
CA VAL A 302 45.92 -15.59 53.93
C VAL A 302 44.70 -15.69 53.01
N VAL A 303 43.63 -16.37 53.45
CA VAL A 303 42.38 -16.46 52.68
C VAL A 303 41.77 -15.08 52.46
N MET A 304 41.72 -14.23 53.49
CA MET A 304 41.23 -12.86 53.35
C MET A 304 42.07 -12.04 52.37
N MET A 305 43.40 -12.16 52.40
CA MET A 305 44.27 -11.50 51.43
C MET A 305 43.99 -11.95 49.99
N VAL A 306 43.82 -13.25 49.77
CA VAL A 306 43.46 -13.80 48.44
C VAL A 306 42.11 -13.25 47.98
N VAL A 307 41.10 -13.22 48.85
CA VAL A 307 39.78 -12.67 48.53
C VAL A 307 39.89 -11.20 48.13
N VAL A 308 40.65 -10.39 48.87
CA VAL A 308 40.86 -8.97 48.54
C VAL A 308 41.51 -8.82 47.16
N VAL A 309 42.57 -9.59 46.87
CA VAL A 309 43.23 -9.55 45.56
C VAL A 309 42.27 -9.92 44.44
N VAL A 310 41.46 -10.97 44.61
CA VAL A 310 40.48 -11.41 43.60
C VAL A 310 39.43 -10.32 43.36
N VAL A 311 38.93 -9.67 44.41
CA VAL A 311 37.95 -8.57 44.29
C VAL A 311 38.56 -7.39 43.54
N VAL A 312 39.78 -6.97 43.89
CA VAL A 312 40.47 -5.85 43.22
C VAL A 312 40.71 -6.16 41.75
N VAL A 313 41.16 -7.38 41.41
CA VAL A 313 41.36 -7.79 40.02
C VAL A 313 40.04 -7.79 39.26
N ALA A 314 38.95 -8.29 39.86
CA ALA A 314 37.63 -8.26 39.26
C ALA A 314 37.16 -6.83 38.96
N GLU A 315 37.33 -5.91 39.91
CA GLU A 315 36.99 -4.48 39.71
C GLU A 315 37.81 -3.85 38.58
N VAL A 316 39.12 -4.12 38.51
CA VAL A 316 39.98 -3.61 37.42
C VAL A 316 39.51 -4.14 36.07
N VAL A 317 39.16 -5.42 35.97
CA VAL A 317 38.64 -6.02 34.73
C VAL A 317 37.34 -5.35 34.32
N VAL A 318 36.41 -5.11 35.26
CA VAL A 318 35.15 -4.41 34.98
C VAL A 318 35.40 -3.00 34.43
N VAL A 319 36.34 -2.25 35.02
CA VAL A 319 36.70 -0.91 34.55
C VAL A 319 37.30 -0.95 33.14
N VAL A 320 38.21 -1.88 32.86
CA VAL A 320 38.83 -2.01 31.53
C VAL A 320 37.78 -2.35 30.47
N VAL A 321 36.87 -3.29 30.77
CA VAL A 321 35.77 -3.66 29.87
C VAL A 321 34.86 -2.45 29.62
N ALA A 322 34.51 -1.69 30.66
CA ALA A 322 33.69 -0.49 30.51
C ALA A 322 34.36 0.56 29.60
N VAL A 323 35.66 0.80 29.75
CA VAL A 323 36.42 1.71 28.87
C VAL A 323 36.42 1.21 27.43
N MET A 324 36.65 -0.10 27.20
CA MET A 324 36.60 -0.67 25.86
C MET A 324 35.23 -0.49 25.21
N VAL A 325 34.14 -0.71 25.96
CA VAL A 325 32.77 -0.50 25.47
C VAL A 325 32.56 0.96 25.06
N VAL A 326 33.00 1.92 25.88
CA VAL A 326 32.87 3.35 25.55
C VAL A 326 33.63 3.71 24.27
N VAL A 327 34.85 3.19 24.09
CA VAL A 327 35.64 3.43 22.87
C VAL A 327 34.96 2.83 21.65
N VAL A 328 34.48 1.59 21.73
CA VAL A 328 33.79 0.91 20.62
C VAL A 328 32.52 1.66 20.25
N VAL A 329 31.71 2.06 21.24
CA VAL A 329 30.50 2.87 21.00
C VAL A 329 30.87 4.21 20.35
N GLY A 330 31.92 4.88 20.82
CA GLY A 330 32.40 6.12 20.21
C GLY A 330 32.79 5.96 18.73
N VAL A 331 33.53 4.89 18.39
CA VAL A 331 33.89 4.59 17.00
C VAL A 331 32.66 4.30 16.16
N VAL A 332 31.71 3.52 16.66
CA VAL A 332 30.45 3.22 15.96
C VAL A 332 29.66 4.50 15.68
N VAL A 333 29.54 5.40 16.66
CA VAL A 333 28.87 6.69 16.48
C VAL A 333 29.54 7.52 15.39
N VAL A 334 30.88 7.61 15.38
CA VAL A 334 31.62 8.35 14.33
C VAL A 334 31.35 7.75 12.95
N VAL A 335 31.39 6.42 12.81
CA VAL A 335 31.11 5.74 11.54
C VAL A 335 29.69 6.02 11.07
N VAL A 336 28.70 5.94 11.96
CA VAL A 336 27.29 6.24 11.64
C VAL A 336 27.15 7.68 11.16
N VAL A 337 27.76 8.65 11.84
CA VAL A 337 27.73 10.06 11.44
C VAL A 337 28.33 10.26 10.05
N VAL A 338 29.48 9.64 9.76
CA VAL A 338 30.11 9.71 8.43
C VAL A 338 29.22 9.12 7.35
N VAL A 339 28.60 7.96 7.59
CA VAL A 339 27.67 7.33 6.65
C VAL A 339 26.46 8.23 6.38
N VAL A 340 25.88 8.84 7.42
CA VAL A 340 24.77 9.79 7.28
C VAL A 340 25.19 10.99 6.42
N ILE A 341 26.36 11.57 6.67
CA ILE A 341 26.87 12.70 5.87
C ILE A 341 27.02 12.29 4.40
N VAL A 342 27.60 11.13 4.12
CA VAL A 342 27.77 10.63 2.74
C VAL A 342 26.43 10.44 2.06
N VAL A 343 25.44 9.85 2.73
CA VAL A 343 24.09 9.65 2.19
C VAL A 343 23.42 10.99 1.87
N VAL A 344 23.54 11.97 2.75
CA VAL A 344 23.00 13.32 2.52
C VAL A 344 23.67 13.98 1.32
N VAL A 345 25.00 13.91 1.20
CA VAL A 345 25.73 14.47 0.06
C VAL A 345 25.28 13.81 -1.25
N VAL A 346 25.17 12.48 -1.29
CA VAL A 346 24.70 11.75 -2.47
C VAL A 346 23.27 12.17 -2.83
N ALA A 347 22.37 12.29 -1.84
CA ALA A 347 21.00 12.74 -2.08
C ALA A 347 20.95 14.16 -2.68
N VAL A 348 21.76 15.09 -2.16
CA VAL A 348 21.86 16.45 -2.71
C VAL A 348 22.36 16.43 -4.15
N VAL A 349 23.40 15.63 -4.46
CA VAL A 349 23.92 15.49 -5.83
C VAL A 349 22.84 14.95 -6.78
N VAL A 350 22.09 13.93 -6.37
CA VAL A 350 20.99 13.37 -7.17
C VAL A 350 19.93 14.43 -7.46
N VAL A 351 19.51 15.20 -6.45
CA VAL A 351 18.53 16.28 -6.62
C VAL A 351 19.04 17.33 -7.61
N VAL A 352 20.31 17.76 -7.47
CA VAL A 352 20.92 18.73 -8.40
C VAL A 352 20.92 18.19 -9.82
N VAL A 353 21.31 16.94 -10.03
CA VAL A 353 21.29 16.29 -11.35
C VAL A 353 19.87 16.23 -11.92
N MET A 354 18.87 15.87 -11.12
CA MET A 354 17.47 15.86 -11.57
C MET A 354 16.98 17.24 -12.00
N VAL A 355 17.31 18.29 -11.22
CA VAL A 355 16.95 19.68 -11.58
C VAL A 355 17.61 20.07 -12.90
N VAL A 356 18.90 19.75 -13.09
CA VAL A 356 19.60 20.03 -14.35
C VAL A 356 18.93 19.32 -15.52
N VAL A 357 18.56 18.04 -15.38
CA VAL A 357 17.87 17.29 -16.44
C VAL A 357 16.52 17.94 -16.78
N VAL A 358 15.72 18.33 -15.78
CA VAL A 358 14.43 19.01 -16.01
C VAL A 358 14.61 20.33 -16.75
N VAL A 359 15.60 21.14 -16.36
CA VAL A 359 15.91 22.40 -17.04
C VAL A 359 16.32 22.15 -18.50
N VAL A 360 17.17 21.17 -18.75
CA VAL A 360 17.59 20.81 -20.12
C VAL A 360 16.40 20.40 -20.97
N VAL A 361 15.52 19.52 -20.46
CA VAL A 361 14.31 19.08 -21.17
C VAL A 361 13.39 20.27 -21.46
N MET A 362 13.20 21.18 -20.50
CA MET A 362 12.38 22.37 -20.69
C MET A 362 12.95 23.28 -21.78
N VAL A 363 14.27 23.51 -21.79
CA VAL A 363 14.93 24.32 -22.83
C VAL A 363 14.76 23.67 -24.21
N VAL A 364 14.97 22.36 -24.32
CA VAL A 364 14.77 21.63 -25.58
C VAL A 364 13.33 21.75 -26.05
N MET A 365 12.34 21.59 -25.17
CA MET A 365 10.93 21.75 -25.51
C MET A 365 10.62 23.15 -26.06
N VAL A 366 11.13 24.20 -25.41
CA VAL A 366 10.96 25.58 -25.88
C VAL A 366 11.56 25.77 -27.27
N VAL A 367 12.77 25.25 -27.51
CA VAL A 367 13.42 25.33 -28.84
C VAL A 367 12.57 24.64 -29.91
N VAL A 368 12.03 23.45 -29.62
CA VAL A 368 11.15 22.72 -30.54
C VAL A 368 9.87 23.51 -30.83
N VAL A 369 9.22 24.06 -29.80
CA VAL A 369 8.00 24.87 -29.96
C VAL A 369 8.28 26.10 -30.83
N VAL A 370 9.37 26.82 -30.56
CA VAL A 370 9.78 27.98 -31.37
C VAL A 370 10.02 27.57 -32.82
N ALA A 371 10.72 26.46 -33.06
CA ALA A 371 10.96 25.95 -34.42
C ALA A 371 9.64 25.63 -35.15
N VAL A 372 8.69 24.97 -34.49
CA VAL A 372 7.36 24.66 -35.07
C VAL A 372 6.61 25.95 -35.39
N VAL A 373 6.59 26.92 -34.49
CA VAL A 373 5.94 28.22 -34.71
C VAL A 373 6.54 28.92 -35.93
N VAL A 374 7.87 28.94 -36.06
CA VAL A 374 8.55 29.53 -37.23
C VAL A 374 8.13 28.83 -38.52
N VAL A 375 8.08 27.51 -38.54
CA VAL A 375 7.63 26.74 -39.72
C VAL A 375 6.18 27.09 -40.09
N VAL A 376 5.28 27.14 -39.11
CA VAL A 376 3.87 27.50 -39.33
C VAL A 376 3.76 28.91 -39.92
N VAL A 377 4.48 29.88 -39.35
CA VAL A 377 4.50 31.26 -39.87
C VAL A 377 4.99 31.30 -41.31
N VAL A 378 6.07 30.59 -41.64
CA VAL A 378 6.58 30.52 -43.02
C VAL A 378 5.54 29.93 -43.96
N VAL A 379 4.87 28.84 -43.59
CA VAL A 379 3.82 28.22 -44.41
C VAL A 379 2.65 29.19 -44.64
N VAL A 380 2.19 29.89 -43.60
CA VAL A 380 1.11 30.87 -43.71
C VAL A 380 1.50 32.02 -44.64
N VAL A 381 2.72 32.54 -44.53
CA VAL A 381 3.23 33.60 -45.41
C VAL A 381 3.29 33.11 -46.86
N VAL A 382 3.81 31.91 -47.11
CA VAL A 382 3.87 31.33 -48.46
C VAL A 382 2.47 31.16 -49.04
N MET A 383 1.52 30.62 -48.28
CA MET A 383 0.12 30.49 -48.72
C MET A 383 -0.50 31.85 -49.06
N ALA A 384 -0.27 32.88 -48.24
CA ALA A 384 -0.75 34.23 -48.51
C ALA A 384 -0.17 34.78 -49.84
N VAL A 385 1.13 34.59 -50.08
CA VAL A 385 1.76 34.99 -51.36
C VAL A 385 1.14 34.25 -52.53
N VAL A 386 0.92 32.93 -52.43
CA VAL A 386 0.26 32.14 -53.49
C VAL A 386 -1.13 32.69 -53.80
N VAL A 387 -1.94 32.98 -52.78
CA VAL A 387 -3.29 33.55 -52.96
C VAL A 387 -3.23 34.90 -53.70
N VAL A 388 -2.30 35.78 -53.32
CA VAL A 388 -2.11 37.08 -53.99
C VAL A 388 -1.72 36.87 -55.46
N VAL A 389 -0.79 35.97 -55.75
CA VAL A 389 -0.37 35.65 -57.13
C VAL A 389 -1.55 35.14 -57.96
N VAL A 390 -2.32 34.18 -57.43
CA VAL A 390 -3.51 33.64 -58.11
C VAL A 390 -4.52 34.75 -58.37
N MET A 391 -4.80 35.61 -57.38
CA MET A 391 -5.73 36.73 -57.56
C MET A 391 -5.26 37.68 -58.67
N VAL A 392 -3.98 38.02 -58.72
CA VAL A 392 -3.41 38.86 -59.79
C VAL A 392 -3.57 38.20 -61.16
N VAL A 393 -3.28 36.90 -61.27
CA VAL A 393 -3.46 36.16 -62.53
C VAL A 393 -4.92 36.18 -62.97
N VAL A 394 -5.87 35.93 -62.07
CA VAL A 394 -7.31 35.98 -62.38
C VAL A 394 -7.70 37.37 -62.88
N VAL A 395 -7.26 38.44 -62.22
CA VAL A 395 -7.53 39.82 -62.66
C VAL A 395 -6.97 40.06 -64.07
N VAL A 396 -5.73 39.64 -64.35
CA VAL A 396 -5.12 39.79 -65.68
C VAL A 396 -5.90 39.03 -66.74
N VAL A 397 -6.32 37.79 -66.46
CA VAL A 397 -7.13 36.97 -67.38
C VAL A 397 -8.48 37.62 -67.66
N VAL A 398 -9.17 38.11 -66.62
CA VAL A 398 -10.46 38.80 -66.77
C VAL A 398 -10.30 40.06 -67.63
N VAL A 399 -9.27 40.87 -67.38
CA VAL A 399 -8.98 42.07 -68.19
C VAL A 399 -8.70 41.68 -69.64
N MET A 400 -7.90 40.64 -69.88
CA MET A 400 -7.64 40.10 -71.23
C MET A 400 -8.93 39.70 -71.94
N VAL A 401 -9.81 38.95 -71.27
CA VAL A 401 -11.11 38.53 -71.84
C VAL A 401 -11.97 39.75 -72.18
N VAL A 402 -12.07 40.73 -71.28
CA VAL A 402 -12.84 41.96 -71.52
C VAL A 402 -12.29 42.72 -72.73
N VAL A 403 -10.97 42.85 -72.84
CA VAL A 403 -10.32 43.49 -74.00
C VAL A 403 -10.63 42.74 -75.29
N VAL A 404 -10.49 41.41 -75.30
CA VAL A 404 -10.81 40.57 -76.48
C VAL A 404 -12.28 40.73 -76.89
N VAL A 405 -13.21 40.71 -75.92
CA VAL A 405 -14.64 40.91 -76.18
C VAL A 405 -14.90 42.32 -76.72
N MET A 406 -14.29 43.35 -76.14
CA MET A 406 -14.42 44.73 -76.65
C MET A 406 -13.90 44.86 -78.08
N VAL A 407 -12.74 44.27 -78.40
CA VAL A 407 -12.20 44.26 -79.76
C VAL A 407 -13.15 43.51 -80.71
N ALA A 408 -13.66 42.34 -80.31
CA ALA A 408 -14.60 41.58 -81.12
C ALA A 408 -15.90 42.36 -81.40
N VAL A 409 -16.46 43.03 -80.38
CA VAL A 409 -17.63 43.92 -80.53
C VAL A 409 -17.30 45.09 -81.45
N MET A 410 -16.13 45.72 -81.28
CA MET A 410 -15.70 46.83 -82.14
C MET A 410 -15.57 46.38 -83.60
N VAL A 411 -14.99 45.20 -83.85
CA VAL A 411 -14.91 44.59 -85.19
C VAL A 411 -16.31 44.32 -85.74
N LEU A 412 -17.23 43.75 -84.95
CA LEU A 412 -18.61 43.52 -85.38
C LEU A 412 -19.34 44.83 -85.71
N VAL A 413 -19.13 45.88 -84.93
CA VAL A 413 -19.68 47.22 -85.21
C VAL A 413 -19.09 47.78 -86.50
N VAL A 414 -17.78 47.71 -86.70
CA VAL A 414 -17.12 48.18 -87.94
C VAL A 414 -17.59 47.38 -89.15
N VAL A 415 -17.66 46.05 -89.07
CA VAL A 415 -18.20 45.19 -90.12
C VAL A 415 -19.66 45.54 -90.39
N GLY A 416 -20.48 45.75 -89.35
CA GLY A 416 -21.87 46.18 -89.49
C GLY A 416 -22.01 47.53 -90.20
N VAL A 417 -21.15 48.51 -89.88
CA VAL A 417 -21.10 49.81 -90.56
C VAL A 417 -20.66 49.66 -92.02
N VAL A 418 -19.62 48.86 -92.31
CA VAL A 418 -19.12 48.61 -93.67
C VAL A 418 -20.18 47.90 -94.52
N VAL A 419 -20.83 46.85 -94.01
CA VAL A 419 -21.94 46.17 -94.68
C VAL A 419 -23.10 47.14 -94.91
N GLY A 420 -23.40 48.01 -93.94
CA GLY A 420 -24.41 49.07 -94.08
C GLY A 420 -24.08 50.08 -95.19
N VAL A 421 -22.81 50.46 -95.36
CA VAL A 421 -22.34 51.35 -96.44
C VAL A 421 -22.38 50.63 -97.79
N ILE A 422 -21.98 49.37 -97.87
CA ILE A 422 -22.06 48.56 -99.11
C ILE A 422 -23.52 48.36 -99.54
N PHE A 423 -24.44 48.13 -98.60
CA PHE A 423 -25.88 48.02 -98.90
C PHE A 423 -26.46 49.36 -99.38
N ARG A 424 -25.95 50.49 -98.86
CA ARG A 424 -26.35 51.83 -99.32
C ARG A 424 -25.79 52.17 -100.71
N ALA A 425 -24.55 51.78 -100.99
CA ALA A 425 -23.94 51.88 -102.33
C ALA A 425 -24.63 50.97 -103.37
N SER A 426 -25.11 49.79 -102.96
CA SER A 426 -25.95 48.91 -103.80
C SER A 426 -27.33 49.53 -104.09
N LYS A 427 -27.92 50.24 -103.12
CA LYS A 427 -29.18 50.96 -103.31
C LYS A 427 -29.03 52.19 -104.22
N ASP A 428 -27.90 52.87 -104.16
CA ASP A 428 -27.61 54.03 -105.02
C ASP A 428 -27.23 53.63 -106.46
N SER A 429 -26.65 52.44 -106.68
CA SER A 429 -26.38 51.90 -108.04
C SER A 429 -27.61 51.33 -108.77
N MET A 430 -28.71 51.01 -108.07
CA MET A 430 -29.98 50.62 -108.73
C MET A 430 -30.95 51.80 -108.99
N ALA A 431 -30.60 53.03 -108.56
CA ALA A 431 -31.40 54.23 -108.82
C ALA A 431 -31.06 54.96 -110.14
N ALA A 432 -29.99 54.55 -110.84
CA ALA A 432 -29.48 55.24 -112.03
C ALA A 432 -29.85 54.60 -113.39
N VAL A 433 -30.54 53.46 -113.41
CA VAL A 433 -30.76 52.68 -114.66
C VAL A 433 -32.18 52.73 -115.22
N ASN A 434 -33.17 53.30 -114.52
CA ASN A 434 -34.56 53.28 -115.03
C ASN A 434 -35.26 54.65 -114.99
N ARG A 435 -34.76 55.56 -115.83
CA ARG A 435 -35.50 56.79 -116.18
C ARG A 435 -35.20 57.19 -117.62
N ARG A 436 -35.78 56.48 -118.59
CA ARG A 436 -36.13 56.99 -119.94
C ARG A 436 -36.79 55.87 -120.77
N TYR A 437 -38.11 55.81 -120.73
CA TYR A 437 -38.89 55.63 -121.96
C TYR A 437 -40.09 56.58 -121.93
N LEU A 438 -40.21 57.33 -123.03
CA LEU A 438 -41.19 58.37 -123.32
C LEU A 438 -42.61 57.82 -123.48
N ILE A 439 -43.62 58.69 -123.28
CA ILE A 439 -44.79 58.72 -124.16
C ILE A 439 -44.58 59.89 -125.13
N ALA A 440 -44.52 59.59 -126.42
CA ALA A 440 -44.72 60.52 -127.53
C ALA A 440 -45.93 60.01 -128.36
N PRO A 441 -46.66 60.87 -129.06
CA PRO A 441 -47.98 60.55 -129.60
C PRO A 441 -47.91 59.81 -130.95
N LEU A 442 -49.07 59.29 -131.42
CA LEU A 442 -49.52 59.13 -132.83
C LEU A 442 -48.56 58.40 -133.81
N GLN A 443 -48.91 57.25 -134.44
CA GLN A 443 -50.12 56.90 -135.20
C GLN A 443 -50.70 55.49 -134.95
N ASN A 444 -52.04 55.42 -135.07
CA ASN A 444 -52.99 54.31 -135.37
C ASN A 444 -53.17 53.16 -134.36
N ILE A 445 -54.25 53.14 -133.55
CA ILE A 445 -55.67 52.74 -133.82
C ILE A 445 -55.78 51.22 -134.02
N ALA A 446 -56.64 50.44 -133.37
CA ALA A 446 -57.53 50.51 -132.20
C ALA A 446 -58.19 49.11 -132.11
N GLY A 447 -58.63 48.70 -130.91
CA GLY A 447 -59.62 47.61 -130.71
C GLY A 447 -59.02 46.19 -130.70
N SER A 448 -58.84 45.57 -129.54
CA SER A 448 -59.83 44.79 -128.77
C SER A 448 -60.29 43.49 -129.45
N GLN A 449 -59.81 42.34 -128.95
CA GLN A 449 -60.59 41.34 -128.19
C GLN A 449 -59.77 40.03 -128.01
N LEU A 450 -60.06 39.39 -126.85
CA LEU A 450 -59.79 38.03 -126.31
C LEU A 450 -59.44 36.88 -127.29
N PRO A 451 -58.88 35.70 -126.89
CA PRO A 451 -59.17 34.94 -125.64
C PRO A 451 -58.00 34.12 -124.99
N SER A 452 -58.18 33.64 -123.73
CA SER A 452 -58.28 32.23 -123.21
C SER A 452 -57.03 31.32 -123.35
N GLU A 453 -56.46 30.86 -122.24
CA GLU A 453 -56.58 29.53 -121.58
C GLU A 453 -55.61 28.46 -122.09
N GLU A 454 -54.85 27.94 -121.13
CA GLU A 454 -54.25 26.60 -121.01
C GLU A 454 -53.37 26.03 -122.14
N GLU A 455 -52.06 26.02 -121.89
CA GLU A 455 -51.06 25.04 -122.34
C GLU A 455 -49.71 25.50 -121.72
N VAL A 456 -48.88 24.79 -120.94
CA VAL A 456 -48.63 23.39 -120.57
C VAL A 456 -47.78 23.45 -119.29
N LEU A 457 -48.27 22.96 -118.14
CA LEU A 457 -47.92 21.67 -117.50
C LEU A 457 -46.47 21.51 -116.99
N GLY A 458 -46.34 21.31 -115.67
CA GLY A 458 -45.11 20.87 -115.00
C GLY A 458 -45.27 20.79 -113.48
N LEU A 459 -46.28 20.03 -113.02
CA LEU A 459 -46.70 19.89 -111.62
C LEU A 459 -45.98 18.73 -110.90
N LEU A 460 -45.57 19.02 -109.65
CA LEU A 460 -45.58 18.17 -108.45
C LEU A 460 -44.62 16.96 -108.30
N ILE A 461 -43.91 16.90 -107.16
CA ILE A 461 -43.80 15.73 -106.24
C ILE A 461 -43.14 16.14 -104.90
N CYS A 462 -43.72 15.65 -103.80
CA CYS A 462 -43.33 15.70 -102.38
C CYS A 462 -42.05 14.91 -102.01
N ARG A 463 -41.49 15.11 -100.80
CA ARG A 463 -41.44 14.05 -99.74
C ARG A 463 -41.05 14.56 -98.33
N ILE A 464 -41.76 14.03 -97.35
CA ILE A 464 -41.65 14.08 -95.87
C ILE A 464 -40.82 12.86 -95.38
N GLU A 465 -40.15 12.95 -94.22
CA GLU A 465 -40.07 11.99 -93.06
C GLU A 465 -38.89 12.42 -92.12
N VAL A 466 -39.11 12.79 -90.84
CA VAL A 466 -38.94 11.96 -89.59
C VAL A 466 -37.44 11.71 -89.24
N GLU A 467 -36.89 12.07 -88.07
CA GLU A 467 -37.08 11.39 -86.78
C GLU A 467 -36.41 12.10 -85.56
N LYS A 468 -36.89 11.76 -84.35
CA LYS A 468 -36.44 12.12 -82.99
C LYS A 468 -35.39 11.13 -82.43
N LYS A 469 -34.43 11.60 -81.60
CA LYS A 469 -33.69 10.97 -80.46
C LYS A 469 -32.31 11.66 -80.39
N SER A 470 -31.66 12.04 -79.29
CA SER A 470 -31.63 11.57 -77.90
C SER A 470 -30.81 12.60 -77.09
N VAL A 471 -31.43 13.33 -76.16
CA VAL A 471 -30.70 14.16 -75.15
C VAL A 471 -31.33 13.99 -73.76
N ARG A 472 -31.82 12.77 -73.45
CA ARG A 472 -32.35 12.46 -72.11
C ARG A 472 -31.74 11.24 -71.42
N GLU A 473 -30.72 10.61 -71.99
CA GLU A 473 -30.05 9.45 -71.39
C GLU A 473 -28.53 9.51 -71.62
N ALA A 474 -27.84 10.34 -70.84
CA ALA A 474 -26.43 10.14 -70.47
C ALA A 474 -26.06 10.97 -69.21
N ALA A 475 -27.06 11.35 -68.41
CA ALA A 475 -26.88 12.06 -67.14
C ALA A 475 -27.03 11.14 -65.92
N ASN A 476 -27.08 9.81 -66.10
CA ASN A 476 -27.36 8.88 -65.00
C ASN A 476 -26.40 7.68 -64.83
N ASP A 477 -25.28 7.58 -65.56
CA ASP A 477 -24.44 6.36 -65.51
C ASP A 477 -22.95 6.53 -65.17
N VAL A 478 -22.53 7.65 -64.56
CA VAL A 478 -21.22 7.68 -63.83
C VAL A 478 -21.35 8.35 -62.45
N MET A 479 -22.54 8.19 -61.83
CA MET A 479 -22.75 8.35 -60.39
C MET A 479 -22.90 6.95 -59.75
N LYS A 480 -21.98 6.05 -60.10
CA LYS A 480 -21.74 4.78 -59.42
C LYS A 480 -20.24 4.47 -59.51
N LEU A 481 -19.50 4.91 -58.50
CA LEU A 481 -18.32 4.26 -57.91
C LEU A 481 -17.69 5.25 -56.92
N SER A 482 -18.29 5.33 -55.72
CA SER A 482 -17.49 5.49 -54.51
C SER A 482 -17.48 4.14 -53.81
N LEU A 483 -16.32 3.77 -53.24
CA LEU A 483 -16.11 2.71 -52.24
C LEU A 483 -15.86 1.28 -52.79
N SER A 484 -14.58 0.91 -52.92
CA SER A 484 -13.97 -0.14 -52.08
C SER A 484 -12.46 -0.27 -52.35
N SER A 485 -11.66 -0.12 -51.29
CA SER A 485 -10.33 -0.71 -51.00
C SER A 485 -9.32 -0.95 -52.13
N ASP A 486 -8.17 -0.27 -52.06
CA ASP A 486 -6.97 -0.79 -51.38
C ASP A 486 -5.99 0.34 -51.02
#